data_AF-A0A7K5EV65-F1
#
_entry.id   AF-A0A7K5EV65-F1
#
_cell.length_a   1.000
_cell.length_b   1.000
_cell.length_c   1.000
_cell.angle_alpha   90.00
_cell.angle_beta   90.00
_cell.angle_gamma   90.00
#
_symmetry.space_group_name_H-M   'P 1'
#
loop_
_entity.id
_entity.type
_entity.pdbx_description
1 polymer ?
#
loop_
_entity_poly.entity_id
_entity_poly.type
_entity_poly.pdbx_seq_one_letter_code
_entity_poly.pdbx_strand_id
1 'polypeptide(L)' 'CTSDADCHGVTKCCPSKCGYTCQEPVLDFCYLPSVCGNCKALFRRFFFNASSQQCEEFIYGGCGGNRNNFETKGECFQAC' A
#
# COMPACT_ATOMS: atom_id res chain seq x y z
N CYS A 1 -3.00 -4.20 -13.95
CA CYS A 1 -2.64 -3.25 -15.02
C CYS A 1 -1.12 -3.22 -15.14
N THR A 2 -0.59 -2.80 -16.28
CA THR A 2 0.83 -2.51 -16.48
C THR A 2 1.07 -1.03 -16.81
N SER A 3 0.01 -0.29 -17.18
CA SER A 3 0.04 1.15 -17.38
C SER A 3 -1.32 1.80 -17.11
N ASP A 4 -1.37 3.14 -17.02
CA ASP A 4 -2.61 3.90 -16.87
C ASP A 4 -3.61 3.70 -18.02
N ALA A 5 -3.14 3.31 -19.20
CA ALA A 5 -4.00 3.06 -20.36
C ALA A 5 -4.88 1.81 -20.19
N ASP A 6 -4.51 0.89 -19.29
CA ASP A 6 -5.29 -0.32 -19.00
C ASP A 6 -6.46 -0.04 -18.04
N CYS A 7 -6.55 1.18 -17.50
CA CYS A 7 -7.50 1.55 -16.47
C CYS A 7 -8.65 2.38 -17.04
N HIS A 8 -9.87 2.12 -16.55
CA HIS A 8 -11.09 2.77 -17.05
C HIS A 8 -11.45 4.01 -16.23
N GLY A 9 -12.03 5.01 -16.91
CA GLY A 9 -12.54 6.22 -16.27
C GLY A 9 -11.41 7.04 -15.64
N VAL A 10 -11.55 7.35 -14.35
CA VAL A 10 -10.60 8.18 -13.60
C VAL A 10 -9.50 7.37 -12.90
N THR A 11 -9.56 6.04 -12.98
CA THR A 11 -8.60 5.17 -12.29
C THR A 11 -7.23 5.17 -12.96
N LYS A 12 -6.18 4.94 -12.17
CA LYS A 12 -4.77 4.92 -12.59
C LYS A 12 -4.09 3.64 -12.14
N CYS A 13 -3.03 3.24 -12.83
CA CYS A 13 -2.30 2.03 -12.51
C CYS A 13 -1.29 2.28 -11.40
N CYS A 14 -1.64 1.82 -10.19
CA CYS A 14 -0.85 2.09 -8.99
C CYS A 14 -0.31 0.79 -8.37
N PRO A 15 0.85 0.84 -7.68
CA PRO A 15 1.33 -0.28 -6.88
C PRO A 15 0.31 -0.66 -5.80
N SER A 16 0.03 -1.94 -5.67
CA SER A 16 -0.87 -2.49 -4.65
C SER A 16 -0.48 -3.93 -4.33
N LYS A 17 -0.35 -4.22 -3.04
CA LYS A 17 0.27 -5.44 -2.52
C LYS A 17 1.61 -5.68 -3.24
N CYS A 18 1.82 -6.86 -3.82
CA CYS A 18 3.05 -7.19 -4.54
C CYS A 18 2.89 -7.05 -6.07
N GLY A 19 1.98 -6.19 -6.54
CA GLY A 19 1.72 -5.98 -7.96
C GLY A 19 1.15 -4.60 -8.23
N TYR A 20 0.36 -4.49 -9.30
CA TYR A 20 -0.23 -3.23 -9.76
C TYR A 20 -1.72 -3.43 -10.07
N THR A 21 -2.56 -2.49 -9.63
CA THR A 21 -4.00 -2.51 -9.90
C THR A 21 -4.52 -1.13 -10.25
N CYS A 22 -5.66 -1.07 -10.94
CA CYS A 22 -6.33 0.19 -11.24
C CYS A 22 -6.99 0.70 -9.96
N GLN A 23 -6.64 1.91 -9.54
CA GLN A 23 -7.14 2.52 -8.31
C GLN A 23 -7.54 3.97 -8.54
N GLU A 24 -8.55 4.41 -7.80
CA GLU A 24 -8.86 5.84 -7.73
C GLU A 24 -7.81 6.57 -6.88
N PRO A 25 -7.53 7.85 -7.17
CA PRO A 25 -6.64 8.64 -6.34
C PRO A 25 -7.21 8.79 -4.94
N VAL A 26 -6.44 8.37 -3.93
CA VAL A 26 -6.72 8.64 -2.52
C VAL A 26 -5.83 9.78 -2.04
N LEU A 27 -6.41 10.73 -1.30
CA LEU A 27 -5.69 11.90 -0.79
C LEU A 27 -4.93 11.59 0.51
N ASP A 28 -5.56 10.81 1.39
CA ASP A 28 -4.99 10.44 2.68
C ASP A 28 -4.23 9.11 2.56
N PHE A 29 -2.98 9.12 3.03
CA PHE A 29 -2.09 7.98 2.92
C PHE A 29 -2.55 6.79 3.75
N CYS A 30 -3.34 6.99 4.80
CA CYS A 30 -3.87 5.90 5.62
C CYS A 30 -4.83 4.98 4.84
N TYR A 31 -5.37 5.47 3.73
CA TYR A 31 -6.24 4.70 2.83
C TYR A 31 -5.50 4.12 1.62
N LEU A 32 -4.18 4.32 1.52
CA LEU A 32 -3.37 3.66 0.50
C LEU A 32 -3.28 2.15 0.80
N PRO A 33 -3.23 1.30 -0.24
CA PRO A 33 -2.99 -0.13 -0.03
C PRO A 33 -1.58 -0.37 0.53
N SER A 34 -1.35 -1.52 1.17
CA SER A 34 0.02 -2.00 1.40
C SER A 34 0.73 -2.20 0.06
N VAL A 35 2.03 -1.94 0.00
CA VAL A 35 2.86 -2.11 -1.21
C VAL A 35 4.15 -2.82 -0.85
N CYS A 36 4.32 -4.04 -1.36
CA CYS A 36 5.55 -4.84 -1.20
C CYS A 36 6.72 -4.15 -1.89
N GLY A 37 6.47 -3.50 -3.03
CA GLY A 37 7.49 -2.90 -3.86
C GLY A 37 8.34 -3.94 -4.60
N ASN A 38 9.38 -3.47 -5.30
CA ASN A 38 10.07 -4.28 -6.32
C ASN A 38 11.35 -4.99 -5.79
N CYS A 39 11.77 -4.66 -4.57
CA CYS A 39 12.90 -5.33 -3.92
C CYS A 39 12.49 -6.67 -3.30
N LYS A 40 13.45 -7.54 -3.03
CA LYS A 40 13.22 -8.95 -2.64
C LYS A 40 13.55 -9.26 -1.17
N ALA A 41 13.74 -8.25 -0.32
CA ALA A 41 13.88 -8.47 1.11
C ALA A 41 12.52 -8.88 1.72
N LEU A 42 12.52 -9.39 2.95
CA LEU A 42 11.32 -9.86 3.64
C LEU A 42 11.15 -9.13 4.97
N PHE A 43 10.87 -7.83 4.91
CA PHE A 43 10.61 -7.04 6.12
C PHE A 43 9.13 -7.17 6.51
N ARG A 44 8.86 -7.63 7.73
CA ARG A 44 7.52 -7.52 8.31
C ARG A 44 7.25 -6.07 8.65
N ARG A 45 6.13 -5.54 8.16
CA ARG A 45 5.68 -4.16 8.36
C ARG A 45 4.18 -4.14 8.60
N PHE A 46 3.68 -3.00 9.05
CA PHE A 46 2.27 -2.76 9.31
C PHE A 46 1.72 -1.72 8.33
N PHE A 47 0.47 -1.88 7.92
CA PHE A 47 -0.29 -0.86 7.20
C PHE A 47 -1.69 -0.76 7.80
N PHE A 48 -2.31 0.41 7.71
CA PHE A 48 -3.69 0.59 8.11
C PHE A 48 -4.62 0.04 7.01
N ASN A 49 -5.44 -0.95 7.37
CA ASN A 49 -6.47 -1.50 6.49
C ASN A 49 -7.80 -0.79 6.78
N ALA A 50 -8.19 0.12 5.89
CA ALA A 50 -9.42 0.91 6.04
C ALA A 50 -10.70 0.06 6.05
N SER A 51 -10.69 -1.13 5.46
CA SER A 51 -11.87 -2.01 5.45
C SER A 51 -12.10 -2.69 6.80
N SER A 52 -11.03 -3.12 7.48
CA SER A 52 -11.12 -3.71 8.82
C SER A 52 -10.95 -2.68 9.94
N GLN A 53 -10.50 -1.47 9.62
CA GLN A 53 -10.09 -0.42 10.58
C GLN A 53 -9.01 -0.93 11.55
N GLN A 54 -8.06 -1.72 11.04
CA GLN A 54 -6.99 -2.31 11.83
C GLN A 54 -5.64 -2.12 11.16
N CYS A 55 -4.59 -2.03 11.98
CA CYS A 55 -3.21 -2.14 11.52
C CYS A 55 -2.84 -3.62 11.33
N GLU A 56 -2.67 -4.03 10.08
CA GLU A 56 -2.41 -5.41 9.65
C GLU A 56 -0.97 -5.58 9.17
N GLU A 57 -0.41 -6.78 9.35
CA GLU A 57 0.93 -7.11 8.89
C GLU A 57 0.97 -7.36 7.37
N PHE A 58 2.06 -6.94 6.73
CA PHE A 58 2.40 -7.31 5.37
C PHE A 58 3.92 -7.43 5.19
N ILE A 59 4.32 -8.01 4.07
CA ILE A 59 5.74 -8.15 3.72
C ILE A 59 6.14 -7.00 2.80
N TYR A 60 7.10 -6.21 3.24
CA TYR A 60 7.75 -5.17 2.47
C TYR A 60 9.07 -5.65 1.89
N GLY A 61 9.23 -5.48 0.59
CA GLY A 61 10.39 -5.85 -0.21
C GLY A 61 11.64 -5.04 0.09
N GLY A 62 11.52 -3.90 0.78
CA GLY A 62 12.63 -3.02 1.16
C GLY A 62 12.81 -1.78 0.29
N CYS A 63 12.13 -1.68 -0.86
CA CYS A 63 12.10 -0.48 -1.69
C CYS A 63 10.78 -0.36 -2.46
N GLY A 64 10.42 0.85 -2.90
CA GLY A 64 9.26 1.06 -3.77
C GLY A 64 7.90 0.87 -3.09
N GLY A 65 7.84 1.05 -1.76
CA GLY A 65 6.59 1.10 -1.00
C GLY A 65 5.92 2.46 -1.06
N ASN A 66 4.94 2.69 -0.18
CA ASN A 66 4.29 3.99 0.01
C ASN A 66 4.32 4.39 1.50
N ARG A 67 3.60 5.45 1.86
CA ARG A 67 3.56 5.99 3.24
C ARG A 67 2.73 5.16 4.22
N ASN A 68 1.86 4.27 3.76
CA ASN A 68 1.12 3.34 4.62
C ASN A 68 1.99 2.10 4.92
N ASN A 69 3.11 2.33 5.61
CA ASN A 69 4.12 1.32 5.90
C ASN A 69 4.87 1.71 7.18
N PHE A 70 4.63 0.95 8.25
CA PHE A 70 5.13 1.24 9.58
C PHE A 70 5.92 0.05 10.13
N GLU A 71 6.89 0.31 11.01
CA GLU A 71 7.70 -0.75 11.62
C GLU A 71 6.94 -1.47 12.72
N THR A 72 6.07 -0.76 13.44
CA THR A 72 5.27 -1.33 14.52
C THR A 72 3.77 -1.07 14.36
N LYS A 73 2.96 -1.94 14.98
CA LYS A 73 1.50 -1.76 15.04
C LYS A 73 1.09 -0.46 15.75
N GLY A 74 1.87 -0.04 16.76
CA GLY A 74 1.61 1.17 17.53
C GLY A 74 1.81 2.44 16.70
N GLU A 75 2.89 2.52 15.93
CA GLU A 75 3.14 3.62 14.99
C GLU A 75 2.02 3.75 13.96
N CYS A 76 1.56 2.62 13.43
CA CYS A 76 0.46 2.60 12.47
C CYS A 76 -0.83 3.21 13.04
N PHE A 77 -1.25 2.82 14.25
CA PHE A 77 -2.45 3.38 14.88
C PHE A 77 -2.28 4.82 15.33
N GLN A 78 -1.06 5.23 15.68
CA GLN A 78 -0.79 6.63 16.02
C GLN A 78 -0.89 7.52 14.78
N ALA A 79 -0.60 6.99 13.60
CA ALA A 79 -0.59 7.73 12.35
C ALA A 79 -1.96 7.85 11.65
N CYS A 80 -2.92 6.93 11.87
CA CYS A 80 -4.08 6.74 10.97
C CYS A 80 -5.50 6.73 11.57
#